data_AF-A0A8J9W3G6-F1
#
_entry.id   AF-A0A8J9W3G6-F1
#
_cell.length_a   1.000
_cell.length_b   1.000
_cell.length_c   1.000
_cell.angle_alpha   90.00
_cell.angle_beta   90.00
_cell.angle_gamma   90.00
#
_symmetry.space_group_name_H-M   'P 1'
#
loop_
_entity.id
_entity.type
_entity.pdbx_description
1 polymer ?
#
loop_
_entity_poly.entity_id
_entity_poly.type
_entity_poly.pdbx_seq_one_letter_code
_entity_poly.pdbx_strand_id
1 'polypeptide(L)'
;MKITIVLAVLSAVLVVHCTNFEEMDKKIFLGEDGQSVVVLDNVLSDEAVSALLMYASVFTKWEYTHVTSSPEMFQKPPFISPLSGEMMEKTSLWEAVEDTLEKLTGKQEEYYPYDIHSTILRRYDRLQPKAHCEDGDFMAKMYLNQYVGKNDYGHLTLYNGKHGNVTNTLTAVHPKQGRLVIWPCSVPAIEHPPSMGYKQLLHVLTLKITTNEEKFGEYQKQVEGFKLLSDENEKAPFALSHGEKLQKEVTDLDLDKLQTQRFYDSRGRVIAVYDDVVGEEDLEALHSYVNNMFQFLMYSPHDTGLLEDNDNVQWITALNVESFVKSRVWNIVSRVADHVSNRTNWYPYDVSMNVIRSADYTRIHEDCETDEYEYTFLLYLNKDWESNKYGETVFVEYVEDDVWGGKLGPGSEQYEMVAAVRPRYGRIVIFRNIIPHSARPPVGTFDGARYTFAVKVSHTRTRAIAKTLLESMENVPAQDEEGEQLVEQLKRREFDRPRRDVPADFLDSKLQEAMEHRKNFIQGIREKAEDILMTKA
;
A
#
# COMPACT_ATOMS: atom_id res chain seq x y z
N MET A 1 15.60 6.99 -5.44
CA MET A 1 15.65 5.68 -6.14
C MET A 1 14.36 5.42 -6.94
N LYS A 2 13.82 6.40 -7.70
CA LYS A 2 12.42 6.34 -8.22
C LYS A 2 12.24 6.39 -9.75
N ILE A 3 13.27 6.73 -10.53
CA ILE A 3 13.20 6.76 -12.01
C ILE A 3 13.92 5.55 -12.67
N THR A 4 14.89 4.95 -11.97
CA THR A 4 15.77 3.91 -12.54
C THR A 4 15.04 2.59 -12.82
N ILE A 5 13.99 2.26 -12.05
CA ILE A 5 13.19 1.04 -12.25
C ILE A 5 12.23 1.21 -13.45
N VAL A 6 11.68 2.41 -13.66
CA VAL A 6 10.76 2.70 -14.78
C VAL A 6 11.51 2.73 -16.13
N LEU A 7 12.76 3.23 -16.15
CA LEU A 7 13.60 3.22 -17.35
C LEU A 7 14.18 1.84 -17.71
N ALA A 8 14.37 0.95 -16.72
CA ALA A 8 14.86 -0.41 -16.98
C ALA A 8 13.88 -1.23 -17.83
N VAL A 9 12.56 -1.03 -17.66
CA VAL A 9 11.51 -1.69 -18.46
C VAL A 9 11.41 -1.11 -19.87
N LEU A 10 11.85 0.13 -20.11
CA LEU A 10 11.78 0.79 -21.42
C LEU A 10 12.91 0.42 -22.39
N SER A 11 13.95 -0.29 -21.94
CA SER A 11 15.22 -0.40 -22.68
C SER A 11 15.54 -1.79 -23.28
N ALA A 12 14.69 -2.79 -23.13
CA ALA A 12 14.98 -4.15 -23.60
C ALA A 12 13.80 -4.81 -24.31
N VAL A 13 13.70 -4.61 -25.63
CA VAL A 13 12.97 -5.53 -26.53
C VAL A 13 14.00 -6.53 -27.06
N LEU A 14 14.24 -7.61 -26.32
CA LEU A 14 15.01 -8.76 -26.78
C LEU A 14 14.44 -10.05 -26.17
N VAL A 15 13.80 -10.81 -27.06
CA VAL A 15 13.37 -12.22 -27.00
C VAL A 15 13.17 -12.85 -25.62
N VAL A 16 11.93 -12.76 -25.11
CA VAL A 16 11.43 -13.58 -23.99
C VAL A 16 11.25 -15.01 -24.50
N HIS A 17 12.06 -15.96 -24.04
CA HIS A 17 11.82 -17.39 -24.26
C HIS A 17 11.15 -17.97 -23.00
N CYS A 18 9.98 -18.59 -23.16
CA CYS A 18 9.55 -19.60 -22.21
C CYS A 18 10.23 -20.93 -22.54
N THR A 19 10.77 -21.58 -21.52
CA THR A 19 11.37 -22.91 -21.64
C THR A 19 10.27 -23.96 -21.68
N ASN A 20 10.38 -24.97 -22.55
CA ASN A 20 9.49 -26.14 -22.48
C ASN A 20 9.66 -26.84 -21.11
N PHE A 21 8.64 -27.55 -20.59
CA PHE A 21 8.76 -28.27 -19.30
C PHE A 21 9.94 -29.25 -19.21
N GLU A 22 10.43 -29.76 -20.35
CA GLU A 22 11.64 -30.61 -20.37
C GLU A 22 12.95 -29.83 -20.23
N GLU A 23 12.92 -28.52 -20.49
CA GLU A 23 14.05 -27.60 -20.36
C GLU A 23 14.08 -26.90 -18.99
N MET A 24 13.00 -27.01 -18.21
CA MET A 24 12.91 -26.44 -16.86
C MET A 24 13.69 -27.25 -15.83
N ASP A 25 14.33 -26.54 -14.89
CA ASP A 25 14.93 -27.15 -13.70
C ASP A 25 13.82 -27.62 -12.76
N LYS A 26 13.51 -28.92 -12.79
CA LYS A 26 12.39 -29.51 -12.04
C LYS A 26 12.80 -30.40 -10.88
N LYS A 27 12.04 -30.31 -9.79
CA LYS A 27 12.08 -31.24 -8.65
C LYS A 27 10.67 -31.71 -8.32
N ILE A 28 10.50 -33.02 -8.21
CA ILE A 28 9.23 -33.65 -7.85
C ILE A 28 9.40 -34.32 -6.50
N PHE A 29 8.53 -33.98 -5.56
CA PHE A 29 8.43 -34.60 -4.24
C PHE A 29 7.17 -35.45 -4.22
N LEU A 30 7.27 -36.69 -3.72
CA LEU A 30 6.15 -37.62 -3.63
C LEU A 30 5.82 -37.86 -2.15
N GLY A 31 4.56 -37.60 -1.79
CA GLY A 31 4.02 -37.88 -0.47
C GLY A 31 3.68 -39.35 -0.27
N GLU A 32 3.54 -39.73 0.99
CA GLU A 32 3.20 -41.11 1.39
C GLU A 32 1.82 -41.55 0.90
N ASP A 33 0.93 -40.58 0.67
CA ASP A 33 -0.42 -40.75 0.13
C ASP A 33 -0.49 -40.61 -1.40
N GLY A 34 0.66 -40.59 -2.07
CA GLY A 34 0.79 -40.51 -3.52
C GLY A 34 0.57 -39.11 -4.10
N GLN A 35 0.40 -38.08 -3.27
CA GLN A 35 0.34 -36.69 -3.74
C GLN A 35 1.72 -36.23 -4.23
N SER A 36 1.76 -35.45 -5.29
CA SER A 36 3.00 -34.91 -5.85
C SER A 36 3.08 -33.40 -5.66
N VAL A 37 4.27 -32.90 -5.32
CA VAL A 37 4.59 -31.48 -5.30
C VAL A 37 5.70 -31.25 -6.32
N VAL A 38 5.49 -30.30 -7.21
CA VAL A 38 6.45 -29.95 -8.25
C VAL A 38 7.00 -28.56 -7.99
N VAL A 39 8.32 -28.45 -8.05
CA VAL A 39 9.04 -27.19 -8.00
C VAL A 39 9.75 -27.00 -9.32
N LEU A 40 9.48 -25.88 -9.98
CA LEU A 40 10.06 -25.46 -11.25
C LEU A 40 10.83 -24.16 -11.05
N ASP A 41 12.04 -24.11 -11.56
CA ASP A 41 12.82 -22.88 -11.70
C ASP A 41 12.91 -22.47 -13.17
N ASN A 42 13.14 -21.17 -13.41
CA ASN A 42 13.31 -20.58 -14.75
C ASN A 42 12.07 -20.75 -15.68
N VAL A 43 10.86 -20.74 -15.10
CA VAL A 43 9.60 -20.84 -15.85
C VAL A 43 9.38 -19.65 -16.78
N LEU A 44 9.79 -18.47 -16.33
CA LEU A 44 9.69 -17.19 -17.03
C LEU A 44 11.08 -16.55 -17.09
N SER A 45 11.31 -15.65 -18.05
CA SER A 45 12.51 -14.81 -18.05
C SER A 45 12.51 -13.82 -16.87
N ASP A 46 13.68 -13.32 -16.49
CA ASP A 46 13.81 -12.34 -15.41
C ASP A 46 13.01 -11.06 -15.71
N GLU A 47 12.91 -10.67 -16.98
CA GLU A 47 12.09 -9.55 -17.45
C GLU A 47 10.59 -9.82 -17.24
N ALA A 48 10.11 -11.02 -17.58
CA ALA A 48 8.71 -11.40 -17.39
C ALA A 48 8.34 -11.48 -15.90
N VAL A 49 9.23 -12.03 -15.05
CA VAL A 49 9.02 -12.03 -13.58
C VAL A 49 9.01 -10.60 -13.04
N SER A 50 9.88 -9.72 -13.55
CA SER A 50 9.92 -8.31 -13.15
C SER A 50 8.68 -7.54 -13.60
N ALA A 51 8.18 -7.81 -14.82
CA ALA A 51 6.92 -7.26 -15.32
C ALA A 51 5.73 -7.71 -14.47
N LEU A 52 5.70 -9.00 -14.08
CA LEU A 52 4.67 -9.53 -13.19
C LEU A 52 4.72 -8.91 -11.79
N LEU A 53 5.91 -8.75 -11.21
CA LEU A 53 6.10 -8.06 -9.94
C LEU A 53 5.63 -6.60 -10.01
N MET A 54 6.01 -5.88 -11.08
CA MET A 54 5.57 -4.50 -11.31
C MET A 54 4.06 -4.43 -11.45
N TYR A 55 3.47 -5.34 -12.22
CA TYR A 55 2.02 -5.42 -12.39
C TYR A 55 1.30 -5.59 -11.06
N ALA A 56 1.70 -6.61 -10.31
CA ALA A 56 1.16 -6.94 -9.00
C ALA A 56 1.37 -5.84 -7.95
N SER A 57 2.45 -5.07 -8.05
CA SER A 57 2.82 -4.09 -7.00
C SER A 57 2.29 -2.70 -7.29
N VAL A 58 2.19 -2.31 -8.57
CA VAL A 58 1.93 -0.92 -8.98
C VAL A 58 0.55 -0.76 -9.63
N PHE A 59 0.10 -1.73 -10.43
CA PHE A 59 -1.12 -1.57 -11.24
C PHE A 59 -2.37 -2.18 -10.62
N THR A 60 -2.23 -2.85 -9.49
CA THR A 60 -3.35 -3.44 -8.79
C THR A 60 -3.62 -2.73 -7.47
N LYS A 61 -4.87 -2.82 -7.02
CA LYS A 61 -5.29 -2.32 -5.71
C LYS A 61 -5.13 -3.44 -4.69
N TRP A 62 -4.69 -3.08 -3.49
CA TRP A 62 -4.49 -4.02 -2.41
C TRP A 62 -5.63 -3.94 -1.40
N GLU A 63 -6.11 -5.12 -1.01
CA GLU A 63 -7.05 -5.31 0.07
C GLU A 63 -6.30 -5.71 1.35
N TYR A 64 -6.55 -4.99 2.44
CA TYR A 64 -6.19 -5.44 3.77
C TYR A 64 -7.30 -6.35 4.34
N THR A 65 -7.01 -7.63 4.53
CA THR A 65 -8.00 -8.66 4.90
C THR A 65 -8.21 -8.80 6.41
N HIS A 66 -7.39 -8.12 7.21
CA HIS A 66 -7.36 -8.22 8.68
C HIS A 66 -8.12 -7.06 9.35
N VAL A 67 -9.21 -6.60 8.72
CA VAL A 67 -10.03 -5.46 9.19
C VAL A 67 -10.69 -5.74 10.54
N THR A 68 -10.93 -7.01 10.88
CA THR A 68 -11.49 -7.43 12.17
C THR A 68 -10.52 -8.35 12.90
N SER A 69 -10.44 -8.21 14.23
CA SER A 69 -9.68 -9.11 15.11
C SER A 69 -10.41 -10.45 15.30
N SER A 70 -10.76 -11.12 14.19
CA SER A 70 -11.41 -12.43 14.22
C SER A 70 -10.37 -13.54 13.98
N PRO A 71 -10.54 -14.75 14.56
CA PRO A 71 -9.64 -15.88 14.28
C PRO A 71 -9.54 -16.24 12.79
N GLU A 72 -10.56 -15.90 12.01
CA GLU A 72 -10.61 -16.11 10.55
C GLU A 72 -9.57 -15.27 9.81
N MET A 73 -9.06 -14.18 10.41
CA MET A 73 -8.03 -13.33 9.81
C MET A 73 -6.76 -14.13 9.45
N PHE A 74 -6.38 -15.12 10.26
CA PHE A 74 -5.17 -15.92 10.03
C PHE A 74 -5.34 -16.98 8.92
N GLN A 75 -6.53 -17.09 8.33
CA GLN A 75 -6.76 -17.98 7.19
C GLN A 75 -6.37 -17.34 5.86
N LYS A 76 -6.20 -16.03 5.82
CA LYS A 76 -5.82 -15.28 4.62
C LYS A 76 -4.56 -14.47 4.87
N PRO A 77 -3.72 -14.30 3.84
CA PRO A 77 -2.66 -13.31 3.90
C PRO A 77 -3.22 -11.91 4.20
N PRO A 78 -2.51 -11.07 4.98
CA PRO A 78 -3.03 -9.76 5.37
C PRO A 78 -3.27 -8.83 4.20
N PHE A 79 -2.45 -8.91 3.15
CA PHE A 79 -2.59 -8.09 1.95
C PHE A 79 -2.73 -8.99 0.74
N ILE A 80 -3.83 -8.82 0.02
CA ILE A 80 -4.12 -9.53 -1.21
C ILE A 80 -4.47 -8.55 -2.32
N SER A 81 -4.20 -8.94 -3.55
CA SER A 81 -4.61 -8.18 -4.72
C SER A 81 -5.12 -9.13 -5.80
N PRO A 82 -6.45 -9.18 -6.03
CA PRO A 82 -7.04 -10.09 -7.00
C PRO A 82 -6.65 -9.71 -8.44
N LEU A 83 -6.44 -10.72 -9.28
CA LEU A 83 -6.07 -10.58 -10.69
C LEU A 83 -7.14 -11.18 -11.60
N SER A 84 -7.23 -10.74 -12.85
CA SER A 84 -8.20 -11.30 -13.81
C SER A 84 -7.74 -12.67 -14.31
N GLY A 85 -8.63 -13.67 -14.26
CA GLY A 85 -8.32 -14.97 -14.86
C GLY A 85 -8.27 -14.94 -16.39
N GLU A 86 -9.13 -14.16 -17.06
CA GLU A 86 -9.03 -13.99 -18.52
C GLU A 86 -7.70 -13.36 -18.96
N MET A 87 -7.13 -12.49 -18.13
CA MET A 87 -5.79 -11.96 -18.37
C MET A 87 -4.73 -13.03 -18.13
N MET A 88 -4.85 -13.79 -17.04
CA MET A 88 -3.91 -14.87 -16.71
C MET A 88 -3.86 -15.95 -17.80
N GLU A 89 -5.00 -16.39 -18.34
CA GLU A 89 -5.09 -17.41 -19.38
C GLU A 89 -4.32 -17.05 -20.66
N LYS A 90 -4.09 -15.75 -20.89
CA LYS A 90 -3.35 -15.24 -22.04
C LYS A 90 -1.84 -15.15 -21.79
N THR A 91 -1.39 -15.43 -20.57
CA THR A 91 0.02 -15.29 -20.20
C THR A 91 0.82 -16.55 -20.48
N SER A 92 2.10 -16.38 -20.74
CA SER A 92 3.04 -17.50 -20.87
C SER A 92 3.23 -18.30 -19.57
N LEU A 93 2.95 -17.67 -18.41
CA LEU A 93 2.89 -18.37 -17.13
C LEU A 93 1.78 -19.43 -17.11
N TRP A 94 0.60 -19.10 -17.64
CA TRP A 94 -0.53 -20.03 -17.65
C TRP A 94 -0.26 -21.23 -18.56
N GLU A 95 0.32 -21.00 -19.74
CA GLU A 95 0.73 -22.08 -20.64
C GLU A 95 1.70 -23.06 -19.96
N ALA A 96 2.69 -22.53 -19.22
CA ALA A 96 3.62 -23.36 -18.45
C ALA A 96 2.94 -24.15 -17.32
N VAL A 97 1.93 -23.56 -16.67
CA VAL A 97 1.12 -24.21 -15.63
C VAL A 97 0.28 -25.34 -16.22
N GLU A 98 -0.44 -25.09 -17.32
CA GLU A 98 -1.24 -26.11 -18.02
C GLU A 98 -0.39 -27.28 -18.50
N ASP A 99 0.71 -27.01 -19.22
CA ASP A 99 1.62 -28.05 -19.72
C ASP A 99 2.20 -28.90 -18.57
N THR A 100 2.47 -28.26 -17.43
CA THR A 100 2.91 -28.98 -16.22
C THR A 100 1.81 -29.87 -15.66
N LEU A 101 0.57 -29.38 -15.59
CA LEU A 101 -0.56 -30.16 -15.06
C LEU A 101 -0.89 -31.36 -15.95
N GLU A 102 -0.94 -31.18 -17.28
CA GLU A 102 -1.18 -32.29 -18.21
C GLU A 102 -0.15 -33.42 -18.03
N LYS A 103 1.12 -33.05 -17.87
CA LYS A 103 2.23 -34.00 -17.66
C LYS A 103 2.16 -34.67 -16.29
N LEU A 104 1.75 -33.95 -15.25
CA LEU A 104 1.65 -34.49 -13.91
C LEU A 104 0.47 -35.44 -13.72
N THR A 105 -0.67 -35.09 -14.29
CA THR A 105 -1.89 -35.91 -14.20
C THR A 105 -1.89 -37.04 -15.22
N GLY A 106 -1.10 -36.91 -16.30
CA GLY A 106 -1.14 -37.81 -17.44
C GLY A 106 -2.45 -37.72 -18.21
N LYS A 107 -3.21 -36.63 -18.01
CA LYS A 107 -4.50 -36.39 -18.63
C LYS A 107 -4.47 -35.09 -19.40
N GLN A 108 -5.08 -35.13 -20.57
CA GLN A 108 -5.40 -33.94 -21.34
C GLN A 108 -6.80 -33.49 -20.90
N GLU A 109 -6.84 -32.57 -19.95
CA GLU A 109 -8.06 -31.95 -19.41
C GLU A 109 -7.96 -30.45 -19.65
N GLU A 110 -9.12 -29.78 -19.76
CA GLU A 110 -9.16 -28.32 -19.79
C GLU A 110 -9.08 -27.82 -18.35
N TYR A 111 -8.09 -26.97 -18.07
CA TYR A 111 -7.87 -26.36 -16.77
C TYR A 111 -8.30 -24.90 -16.81
N TYR A 112 -8.76 -24.37 -15.68
CA TYR A 112 -9.14 -22.97 -15.54
C TYR A 112 -8.52 -22.37 -14.28
N PRO A 113 -7.93 -21.17 -14.35
CA PRO A 113 -7.37 -20.50 -13.19
C PRO A 113 -8.45 -19.73 -12.43
N TYR A 114 -8.68 -20.05 -11.17
CA TYR A 114 -9.60 -19.35 -10.28
C TYR A 114 -8.88 -18.86 -9.02
N ASP A 115 -9.44 -17.88 -8.30
CA ASP A 115 -8.85 -17.32 -7.07
C ASP A 115 -7.38 -16.89 -7.22
N ILE A 116 -7.13 -16.11 -8.28
CA ILE A 116 -5.82 -15.59 -8.65
C ILE A 116 -5.55 -14.30 -7.90
N HIS A 117 -4.44 -14.25 -7.18
CA HIS A 117 -4.13 -13.08 -6.38
C HIS A 117 -2.64 -12.96 -6.08
N SER A 118 -2.17 -11.72 -6.07
CA SER A 118 -0.88 -11.40 -5.49
C SER A 118 -1.00 -11.24 -3.99
N THR A 119 0.02 -11.65 -3.27
CA THR A 119 0.11 -11.58 -1.81
C THR A 119 1.43 -10.93 -1.41
N ILE A 120 1.38 -10.11 -0.36
CA ILE A 120 2.57 -9.62 0.33
C ILE A 120 2.60 -10.21 1.74
N LEU A 121 3.70 -10.91 2.05
CA LEU A 121 4.00 -11.40 3.40
C LEU A 121 5.13 -10.62 4.05
N ARG A 122 4.99 -10.39 5.35
CA ARG A 122 5.91 -9.64 6.20
C ARG A 122 6.42 -10.49 7.33
N ARG A 123 7.53 -10.06 7.93
CA ARG A 123 7.91 -10.51 9.27
C ARG A 123 6.71 -10.28 10.23
N TYR A 124 6.57 -11.14 11.23
CA TYR A 124 5.41 -11.23 12.14
C TYR A 124 4.08 -11.70 11.55
N ASP A 125 3.94 -11.88 10.23
CA ASP A 125 2.69 -12.43 9.70
C ASP A 125 2.47 -13.86 10.20
N ARG A 126 1.28 -14.11 10.74
CA ARG A 126 0.88 -15.39 11.31
C ARG A 126 -0.07 -16.07 10.34
N LEU A 127 0.40 -17.15 9.73
CA LEU A 127 -0.42 -18.04 8.91
C LEU A 127 -0.54 -19.40 9.59
N GLN A 128 -1.59 -20.14 9.28
CA GLN A 128 -1.79 -21.50 9.77
C GLN A 128 -1.72 -22.51 8.62
N PRO A 129 -1.24 -23.74 8.87
CA PRO A 129 -1.28 -24.79 7.86
C PRO A 129 -2.73 -25.11 7.50
N LYS A 130 -3.05 -25.12 6.20
CA LYS A 130 -4.41 -25.42 5.74
C LYS A 130 -4.38 -26.10 4.37
N ALA A 131 -5.35 -26.98 4.13
CA ALA A 131 -5.73 -27.37 2.77
C ALA A 131 -6.56 -26.23 2.16
N HIS A 132 -6.22 -25.82 0.93
CA HIS A 132 -6.70 -24.55 0.40
C HIS A 132 -7.97 -24.67 -0.45
N CYS A 133 -8.24 -25.85 -1.01
CA CYS A 133 -9.45 -26.11 -1.79
C CYS A 133 -9.79 -27.61 -1.88
N GLU A 134 -10.82 -27.94 -2.67
CA GLU A 134 -11.43 -29.27 -2.78
C GLU A 134 -10.48 -30.31 -3.41
N ASP A 135 -10.80 -31.59 -3.23
CA ASP A 135 -10.08 -32.67 -3.89
C ASP A 135 -10.27 -32.59 -5.42
N GLY A 136 -9.17 -32.67 -6.17
CA GLY A 136 -9.16 -32.57 -7.64
C GLY A 136 -8.71 -31.22 -8.18
N ASP A 137 -8.73 -30.18 -7.36
CA ASP A 137 -8.16 -28.88 -7.71
C ASP A 137 -6.65 -28.83 -7.39
N PHE A 138 -5.95 -27.89 -8.02
CA PHE A 138 -4.52 -27.65 -7.82
C PHE A 138 -4.26 -26.22 -7.34
N MET A 139 -3.12 -26.03 -6.69
CA MET A 139 -2.59 -24.73 -6.33
C MET A 139 -1.23 -24.54 -7.00
N ALA A 140 -1.00 -23.34 -7.52
CA ALA A 140 0.29 -22.90 -8.02
C ALA A 140 0.71 -21.61 -7.32
N LYS A 141 1.98 -21.52 -6.90
CA LYS A 141 2.57 -20.31 -6.32
C LYS A 141 3.87 -19.93 -7.01
N MET A 142 3.99 -18.67 -7.42
CA MET A 142 5.22 -18.10 -7.96
C MET A 142 5.80 -17.02 -7.06
N TYR A 143 7.10 -17.14 -6.76
CA TYR A 143 7.84 -16.15 -5.99
C TYR A 143 8.41 -15.05 -6.89
N LEU A 144 8.09 -13.79 -6.59
CA LEU A 144 8.39 -12.66 -7.47
C LEU A 144 9.61 -11.84 -7.03
N ASN A 145 10.09 -12.02 -5.79
CA ASN A 145 11.25 -11.30 -5.27
C ASN A 145 12.53 -11.61 -6.03
N GLN A 146 13.28 -10.56 -6.39
CA GLN A 146 14.59 -10.70 -7.04
C GLN A 146 15.62 -11.46 -6.18
N TYR A 147 15.62 -11.21 -4.87
CA TYR A 147 16.56 -11.85 -3.95
C TYR A 147 15.91 -12.21 -2.61
N VAL A 148 16.03 -13.48 -2.22
CA VAL A 148 15.70 -13.97 -0.87
C VAL A 148 16.81 -14.91 -0.41
N GLY A 149 17.61 -14.46 0.56
CA GLY A 149 18.69 -15.26 1.13
C GLY A 149 18.15 -16.41 1.99
N LYS A 150 18.95 -17.46 2.20
CA LYS A 150 18.54 -18.62 3.02
C LYS A 150 18.16 -18.24 4.46
N ASN A 151 18.84 -17.25 5.03
CA ASN A 151 18.59 -16.75 6.38
C ASN A 151 17.47 -15.70 6.44
N ASP A 152 16.90 -15.34 5.28
CA ASP A 152 15.71 -14.47 5.21
C ASP A 152 14.42 -15.26 5.40
N TYR A 153 14.49 -16.61 5.50
CA TYR A 153 13.35 -17.50 5.64
C TYR A 153 12.28 -17.26 4.56
N GLY A 154 10.98 -17.31 4.88
CA GLY A 154 9.93 -17.14 3.88
C GLY A 154 9.56 -18.41 3.08
N HIS A 155 9.98 -19.58 3.54
CA HIS A 155 9.76 -20.84 2.82
C HIS A 155 8.30 -21.32 2.90
N LEU A 156 7.87 -22.04 1.87
CA LEU A 156 6.62 -22.80 1.86
C LEU A 156 6.88 -24.18 2.41
N THR A 157 6.15 -24.58 3.45
CA THR A 157 6.17 -25.94 3.98
C THR A 157 4.89 -26.65 3.58
N LEU A 158 5.04 -27.81 2.92
CA LEU A 158 3.95 -28.70 2.57
C LEU A 158 4.03 -29.96 3.44
N TYR A 159 2.88 -30.49 3.82
CA TYR A 159 2.77 -31.62 4.75
C TYR A 159 2.09 -32.81 4.10
N ASN A 160 2.46 -34.01 4.53
CA ASN A 160 1.66 -35.20 4.25
C ASN A 160 0.33 -35.14 5.03
N GLY A 161 -0.69 -35.77 4.46
CA GLY A 161 -2.04 -35.81 4.99
C GLY A 161 -3.03 -35.03 4.14
N LYS A 162 -4.32 -35.12 4.48
CA LYS A 162 -5.42 -34.48 3.75
C LYS A 162 -6.33 -33.69 4.68
N HIS A 163 -6.90 -32.60 4.18
CA HIS A 163 -7.98 -31.85 4.83
C HIS A 163 -7.68 -31.44 6.28
N GLY A 164 -6.46 -30.97 6.54
CA GLY A 164 -6.04 -30.45 7.85
C GLY A 164 -5.50 -31.49 8.84
N ASN A 165 -5.54 -32.79 8.50
CA ASN A 165 -4.83 -33.83 9.27
C ASN A 165 -3.35 -33.84 8.89
N VAL A 166 -2.58 -32.92 9.47
CA VAL A 166 -1.14 -32.77 9.24
C VAL A 166 -0.37 -33.87 9.97
N THR A 167 0.48 -34.62 9.26
CA THR A 167 1.37 -35.63 9.86
C THR A 167 2.83 -35.16 9.91
N ASN A 168 3.63 -35.52 8.91
CA ASN A 168 5.03 -35.13 8.74
C ASN A 168 5.17 -34.13 7.58
N THR A 169 6.27 -33.37 7.59
CA THR A 169 6.62 -32.49 6.47
C THR A 169 6.91 -33.33 5.24
N LEU A 170 6.19 -33.03 4.15
CA LEU A 170 6.45 -33.60 2.83
C LEU A 170 7.69 -32.96 2.22
N THR A 171 7.68 -31.63 2.13
CA THR A 171 8.80 -30.84 1.62
C THR A 171 8.74 -29.41 2.10
N ALA A 172 9.88 -28.72 2.02
CA ALA A 172 9.99 -27.29 2.26
C ALA A 172 10.69 -26.63 1.06
N VAL A 173 10.07 -25.58 0.53
CA VAL A 173 10.54 -24.90 -0.68
C VAL A 173 10.96 -23.48 -0.32
N HIS A 174 12.25 -23.20 -0.49
CA HIS A 174 12.80 -21.85 -0.31
C HIS A 174 12.36 -20.92 -1.45
N PRO A 175 11.95 -19.67 -1.19
CA PRO A 175 11.62 -18.70 -2.23
C PRO A 175 12.84 -18.37 -3.10
N LYS A 176 12.62 -18.24 -4.41
CA LYS A 176 13.60 -17.79 -5.41
C LYS A 176 12.85 -17.07 -6.53
N GLN A 177 13.43 -16.01 -7.11
CA GLN A 177 12.82 -15.29 -8.22
C GLN A 177 12.34 -16.25 -9.33
N GLY A 178 11.08 -16.13 -9.73
CA GLY A 178 10.46 -16.92 -10.79
C GLY A 178 10.23 -18.40 -10.45
N ARG A 179 10.52 -18.84 -9.22
CA ARG A 179 10.25 -20.22 -8.79
C ARG A 179 8.75 -20.45 -8.69
N LEU A 180 8.27 -21.46 -9.40
CA LEU A 180 6.90 -21.93 -9.39
C LEU A 180 6.79 -23.23 -8.60
N VAL A 181 5.81 -23.32 -7.71
CA VAL A 181 5.48 -24.54 -6.97
C VAL A 181 4.05 -24.93 -7.31
N ILE A 182 3.82 -26.17 -7.73
CA ILE A 182 2.48 -26.69 -8.09
C ILE A 182 2.19 -27.94 -7.26
N TRP A 183 1.00 -28.01 -6.66
CA TRP A 183 0.58 -29.16 -5.86
C TRP A 183 -0.95 -29.32 -5.79
N PRO A 184 -1.47 -30.52 -5.50
CA PRO A 184 -2.89 -30.75 -5.25
C PRO A 184 -3.39 -29.95 -4.04
N CYS A 185 -4.52 -29.26 -4.17
CA CYS A 185 -5.01 -28.31 -3.17
C CYS A 185 -5.34 -28.93 -1.79
N SER A 186 -5.57 -30.24 -1.75
CA SER A 186 -5.87 -30.98 -0.53
C SER A 186 -4.64 -31.24 0.35
N VAL A 187 -3.43 -31.05 -0.18
CA VAL A 187 -2.17 -31.08 0.58
C VAL A 187 -2.09 -29.84 1.47
N PRO A 188 -2.03 -29.99 2.81
CA PRO A 188 -1.90 -28.85 3.70
C PRO A 188 -0.57 -28.12 3.47
N ALA A 189 -0.64 -26.80 3.37
CA ALA A 189 0.53 -25.96 3.21
C ALA A 189 0.49 -24.77 4.17
N ILE A 190 1.67 -24.29 4.56
CA ILE A 190 1.85 -23.01 5.26
C ILE A 190 2.99 -22.25 4.62
N GLU A 191 2.75 -20.96 4.39
CA GLU A 191 3.82 -20.05 4.01
C GLU A 191 4.37 -19.38 5.27
N HIS A 192 5.66 -19.58 5.53
CA HIS A 192 6.27 -18.98 6.70
C HIS A 192 6.57 -17.50 6.41
N PRO A 193 6.41 -16.61 7.40
CA PRO A 193 6.85 -15.23 7.24
C PRO A 193 8.38 -15.17 7.04
N PRO A 194 8.88 -14.13 6.37
CA PRO A 194 10.31 -13.87 6.31
C PRO A 194 10.89 -13.53 7.70
N SER A 195 12.22 -13.60 7.81
CA SER A 195 12.96 -13.35 9.04
C SER A 195 12.79 -11.91 9.53
N MET A 196 13.05 -11.69 10.82
CA MET A 196 13.05 -10.35 11.40
C MET A 196 14.02 -9.38 10.70
N GLY A 197 15.14 -9.91 10.18
CA GLY A 197 16.16 -9.13 9.48
C GLY A 197 15.80 -8.79 8.03
N TYR A 198 14.87 -9.53 7.42
CA TYR A 198 14.41 -9.24 6.07
C TYR A 198 13.43 -8.07 6.11
N LYS A 199 13.95 -6.87 5.80
CA LYS A 199 13.16 -5.62 5.79
C LYS A 199 12.29 -5.47 4.55
N GLN A 200 12.60 -6.22 3.50
CA GLN A 200 11.80 -6.27 2.28
C GLN A 200 10.55 -7.13 2.51
N LEU A 201 9.67 -7.14 1.52
CA LEU A 201 8.38 -7.83 1.56
C LEU A 201 8.44 -9.05 0.65
N LEU A 202 7.87 -10.19 1.06
CA LEU A 202 7.80 -11.38 0.22
C LEU A 202 6.57 -11.29 -0.69
N HIS A 203 6.80 -11.10 -1.99
CA HIS A 203 5.78 -11.03 -3.04
C HIS A 203 5.56 -12.39 -3.67
N VAL A 204 4.30 -12.84 -3.64
CA VAL A 204 3.91 -14.17 -4.10
C VAL A 204 2.66 -14.05 -4.96
N LEU A 205 2.70 -14.60 -6.18
CA LEU A 205 1.51 -14.82 -6.98
C LEU A 205 0.93 -16.19 -6.64
N THR A 206 -0.36 -16.26 -6.33
CA THR A 206 -1.07 -17.52 -6.07
C THR A 206 -2.17 -17.70 -7.11
N LEU A 207 -2.27 -18.92 -7.64
CA LEU A 207 -3.33 -19.38 -8.54
C LEU A 207 -3.96 -20.64 -7.93
N LYS A 208 -5.29 -20.70 -7.87
CA LYS A 208 -5.99 -21.98 -7.76
C LYS A 208 -6.44 -22.41 -9.14
N ILE A 209 -6.51 -23.72 -9.35
CA ILE A 209 -6.71 -24.30 -10.67
C ILE A 209 -7.73 -25.41 -10.54
N THR A 210 -8.70 -25.44 -11.45
CA THR A 210 -9.80 -26.40 -11.45
C THR A 210 -10.09 -26.86 -12.86
N THR A 211 -10.76 -28.00 -13.01
CA THR A 211 -11.36 -28.43 -14.28
C THR A 211 -12.84 -28.02 -14.39
N ASN A 212 -13.37 -27.28 -13.41
CA ASN A 212 -14.75 -26.82 -13.39
C ASN A 212 -14.85 -25.37 -13.94
N GLU A 213 -15.38 -25.24 -15.15
CA GLU A 213 -15.63 -23.96 -15.83
C GLU A 213 -16.58 -23.03 -15.05
N GLU A 214 -17.54 -23.57 -14.28
CA GLU A 214 -18.46 -22.76 -13.47
C GLU A 214 -17.71 -21.99 -12.37
N LYS A 215 -16.76 -22.64 -11.68
CA LYS A 215 -15.90 -21.99 -10.67
C LYS A 215 -15.11 -20.83 -11.27
N PHE A 216 -14.62 -21.00 -12.50
CA PHE A 216 -13.92 -19.94 -13.23
C PHE A 216 -14.85 -18.76 -13.54
N GLY A 217 -16.05 -19.03 -14.08
CA GLY A 217 -17.05 -18.00 -14.39
C GLY A 217 -17.54 -17.24 -13.15
N GLU A 218 -17.71 -17.91 -12.00
CA GLU A 218 -18.01 -17.26 -10.72
C GLU A 218 -16.89 -16.34 -10.27
N TYR A 219 -15.65 -16.81 -10.37
CA TYR A 219 -14.48 -16.02 -10.03
C TYR A 219 -14.32 -14.78 -10.92
N GLN A 220 -14.55 -14.88 -12.23
CA GLN A 220 -14.52 -13.70 -13.12
C GLN A 220 -15.53 -12.63 -12.68
N LYS A 221 -16.77 -13.03 -12.39
CA LYS A 221 -17.80 -12.10 -11.89
C LYS A 221 -17.38 -11.43 -10.59
N GLN A 222 -16.70 -12.14 -9.70
CA GLN A 222 -16.17 -11.58 -8.45
C GLN A 222 -15.09 -10.52 -8.73
N VAL A 223 -14.14 -10.81 -9.62
CA VAL A 223 -13.07 -9.87 -9.98
C VAL A 223 -13.62 -8.64 -10.70
N GLU A 224 -14.58 -8.81 -11.61
CA GLU A 224 -15.29 -7.70 -12.26
C GLU A 224 -16.04 -6.84 -11.24
N GLY A 225 -16.73 -7.47 -10.29
CA GLY A 225 -17.39 -6.78 -9.19
C GLY A 225 -16.41 -5.95 -8.36
N PHE A 226 -15.23 -6.50 -8.05
CA PHE A 226 -14.17 -5.78 -7.33
C PHE A 226 -13.66 -4.57 -8.12
N LYS A 227 -13.44 -4.71 -9.43
CA LYS A 227 -13.03 -3.59 -10.31
C LYS A 227 -14.09 -2.50 -10.36
N LEU A 228 -15.36 -2.87 -10.56
CA LEU A 228 -16.48 -1.92 -10.59
C LEU A 228 -16.59 -1.16 -9.27
N LEU A 229 -16.49 -1.85 -8.13
CA LEU A 229 -16.49 -1.23 -6.81
C LEU A 229 -15.31 -0.27 -6.62
N SER A 230 -14.12 -0.62 -7.14
CA SER A 230 -12.96 0.28 -7.12
C SER A 230 -13.22 1.57 -7.90
N ASP A 231 -13.73 1.46 -9.13
CA ASP A 231 -13.99 2.61 -10.00
C ASP A 231 -15.13 3.50 -9.47
N GLU A 232 -16.14 2.88 -8.85
CA GLU A 232 -17.24 3.60 -8.19
C GLU A 232 -16.75 4.34 -6.93
N ASN A 233 -15.89 3.71 -6.13
CA ASN A 233 -15.35 4.34 -4.92
C ASN A 233 -14.43 5.52 -5.21
N GLU A 234 -13.66 5.49 -6.32
CA GLU A 234 -12.88 6.65 -6.75
C GLU A 234 -13.76 7.86 -7.09
N LYS A 235 -15.03 7.62 -7.48
CA LYS A 235 -16.03 8.66 -7.78
C LYS A 235 -16.96 8.94 -6.61
N ALA A 236 -16.93 8.11 -5.57
CA ALA A 236 -17.84 8.23 -4.46
C ALA A 236 -17.60 9.55 -3.71
N PRO A 237 -18.68 10.22 -3.27
CA PRO A 237 -18.52 11.37 -2.39
C PRO A 237 -17.82 10.94 -1.10
N PHE A 238 -16.97 11.81 -0.56
CA PHE A 238 -16.38 11.61 0.75
C PHE A 238 -17.50 11.47 1.80
N ALA A 239 -17.28 10.72 2.87
CA ALA A 239 -18.27 10.60 3.93
C ALA A 239 -18.75 11.97 4.41
N LEU A 240 -20.05 12.09 4.72
CA LEU A 240 -20.62 13.35 5.22
C LEU A 240 -20.56 14.51 4.21
N SER A 241 -20.51 14.21 2.90
CA SER A 241 -20.70 15.18 1.83
C SER A 241 -22.20 15.22 1.47
N HIS A 242 -22.89 16.34 1.77
CA HIS A 242 -24.33 16.62 1.58
C HIS A 242 -25.29 16.18 2.72
N GLY A 243 -26.26 17.06 3.04
CA GLY A 243 -27.62 16.64 3.38
C GLY A 243 -28.11 16.78 4.83
N GLU A 244 -27.26 16.69 5.85
CA GLU A 244 -27.74 16.66 7.24
C GLU A 244 -27.28 17.88 8.05
N LYS A 245 -28.26 18.59 8.63
CA LYS A 245 -28.03 19.58 9.68
C LYS A 245 -27.23 18.92 10.81
N LEU A 246 -26.24 19.64 11.29
CA LEU A 246 -25.36 19.17 12.34
C LEU A 246 -26.14 18.87 13.63
N GLN A 247 -25.73 17.85 14.39
CA GLN A 247 -26.19 17.70 15.78
C GLN A 247 -25.68 18.83 16.69
N LYS A 248 -24.52 19.42 16.35
CA LYS A 248 -23.99 20.69 16.86
C LYS A 248 -23.43 21.48 15.69
N GLU A 249 -23.92 22.68 15.41
CA GLU A 249 -23.34 23.45 14.32
C GLU A 249 -21.82 23.58 14.55
N VAL A 250 -21.02 23.35 13.51
CA VAL A 250 -19.55 23.36 13.60
C VAL A 250 -19.10 24.70 14.17
N THR A 251 -19.88 25.77 13.96
CA THR A 251 -19.77 27.14 14.52
C THR A 251 -19.84 27.23 16.04
N ASP A 252 -20.53 26.30 16.72
CA ASP A 252 -20.75 26.30 18.17
C ASP A 252 -19.67 25.52 18.96
N LEU A 253 -18.67 24.95 18.28
CA LEU A 253 -17.56 24.26 18.94
C LEU A 253 -16.69 25.25 19.73
N ASP A 254 -16.62 25.04 21.04
CA ASP A 254 -15.69 25.69 21.95
C ASP A 254 -14.38 24.89 21.98
N LEU A 255 -13.49 25.18 21.02
CA LEU A 255 -12.25 24.44 20.82
C LEU A 255 -11.27 24.60 21.99
N ASP A 256 -11.34 25.69 22.75
CA ASP A 256 -10.55 25.87 23.97
C ASP A 256 -10.90 24.81 25.02
N LYS A 257 -12.19 24.45 25.15
CA LYS A 257 -12.64 23.38 26.06
C LYS A 257 -12.33 21.97 25.58
N LEU A 258 -12.23 21.78 24.26
CA LEU A 258 -12.01 20.47 23.64
C LEU A 258 -10.52 20.14 23.44
N GLN A 259 -9.64 21.15 23.55
CA GLN A 259 -8.20 20.95 23.51
C GLN A 259 -7.71 20.29 24.80
N THR A 260 -7.33 19.01 24.73
CA THR A 260 -6.91 18.25 25.92
C THR A 260 -5.42 18.37 26.23
N GLN A 261 -4.59 18.59 25.21
CA GLN A 261 -3.14 18.77 25.38
C GLN A 261 -2.59 19.79 24.36
N ARG A 262 -1.53 20.49 24.76
CA ARG A 262 -0.79 21.40 23.90
C ARG A 262 0.69 21.34 24.24
N PHE A 263 1.50 21.06 23.24
CA PHE A 263 2.94 20.98 23.34
C PHE A 263 3.59 22.01 22.43
N TYR A 264 4.84 22.30 22.73
CA TYR A 264 5.70 23.18 21.95
C TYR A 264 7.07 22.55 21.86
N ASP A 265 7.68 22.61 20.69
CA ASP A 265 9.10 22.31 20.56
C ASP A 265 9.97 23.49 21.02
N SER A 266 11.30 23.34 20.96
CA SER A 266 12.24 24.41 21.32
C SER A 266 12.10 25.70 20.51
N ARG A 267 11.46 25.66 19.34
CA ARG A 267 11.20 26.82 18.47
C ARG A 267 9.81 27.44 18.70
N GLY A 268 9.04 26.95 19.67
CA GLY A 268 7.69 27.42 19.95
C GLY A 268 6.64 27.00 18.92
N ARG A 269 6.95 26.01 18.08
CA ARG A 269 6.02 25.43 17.09
C ARG A 269 5.05 24.50 17.82
N VAL A 270 3.76 24.64 17.51
CA VAL A 270 2.68 24.01 18.28
C VAL A 270 2.35 22.61 17.79
N ILE A 271 2.06 21.73 18.75
CA ILE A 271 1.35 20.45 18.59
C ILE A 271 0.13 20.50 19.50
N ALA A 272 -1.08 20.44 18.96
CA ALA A 272 -2.32 20.51 19.72
C ALA A 272 -3.12 19.22 19.56
N VAL A 273 -3.68 18.74 20.67
CA VAL A 273 -4.48 17.52 20.74
C VAL A 273 -5.88 17.88 21.19
N TYR A 274 -6.87 17.36 20.46
CA TYR A 274 -8.27 17.54 20.77
C TYR A 274 -8.95 16.19 20.90
N ASP A 275 -9.83 16.07 21.89
CA ASP A 275 -10.72 14.92 22.05
C ASP A 275 -12.17 15.40 21.95
N ASP A 276 -13.08 14.50 21.59
CA ASP A 276 -14.53 14.73 21.57
C ASP A 276 -15.00 15.91 20.67
N VAL A 277 -14.23 16.23 19.63
CA VAL A 277 -14.58 17.25 18.62
C VAL A 277 -15.60 16.72 17.62
N VAL A 278 -15.42 15.48 17.17
CA VAL A 278 -16.31 14.79 16.22
C VAL A 278 -17.32 13.99 17.03
N GLY A 279 -18.61 14.15 16.71
CA GLY A 279 -19.69 13.39 17.36
C GLY A 279 -19.63 11.89 17.05
N GLU A 280 -20.23 11.07 17.90
CA GLU A 280 -20.20 9.60 17.78
C GLU A 280 -20.78 9.09 16.44
N GLU A 281 -21.90 9.65 15.99
CA GLU A 281 -22.52 9.30 14.70
C GLU A 281 -21.61 9.62 13.50
N ASP A 282 -20.99 10.81 13.53
CA ASP A 282 -20.04 11.22 12.49
C ASP A 282 -18.78 10.35 12.51
N LEU A 283 -18.27 9.99 13.71
CA LEU A 283 -17.15 9.07 13.85
C LEU A 283 -17.48 7.69 13.31
N GLU A 284 -18.69 7.15 13.55
CA GLU A 284 -19.10 5.85 13.02
C GLU A 284 -19.23 5.86 11.50
N ALA A 285 -19.80 6.94 10.94
CA ALA A 285 -19.88 7.13 9.50
C ALA A 285 -18.49 7.21 8.87
N LEU A 286 -17.56 7.93 9.49
CA LEU A 286 -16.17 8.02 9.04
C LEU A 286 -15.44 6.69 9.17
N HIS A 287 -15.59 5.99 10.30
CA HIS A 287 -15.03 4.67 10.52
C HIS A 287 -15.52 3.68 9.45
N SER A 288 -16.82 3.67 9.16
CA SER A 288 -17.41 2.81 8.12
C SER A 288 -16.87 3.15 6.72
N TYR A 289 -16.79 4.44 6.40
CA TYR A 289 -16.23 4.90 5.12
C TYR A 289 -14.76 4.51 4.95
N VAL A 290 -13.94 4.76 5.97
CA VAL A 290 -12.51 4.44 5.98
C VAL A 290 -12.28 2.94 5.94
N ASN A 291 -13.12 2.13 6.59
CA ASN A 291 -13.05 0.67 6.48
C ASN A 291 -13.28 0.16 5.05
N ASN A 292 -14.18 0.79 4.29
CA ASN A 292 -14.34 0.46 2.87
C ASN A 292 -13.09 0.80 2.04
N MET A 293 -12.25 1.74 2.50
CA MET A 293 -11.01 2.11 1.82
C MET A 293 -9.89 1.07 1.97
N PHE A 294 -10.03 0.08 2.86
CA PHE A 294 -9.05 -1.01 3.00
C PHE A 294 -8.93 -1.88 1.76
N GLN A 295 -9.88 -1.81 0.84
CA GLN A 295 -9.86 -2.53 -0.44
C GLN A 295 -9.07 -1.80 -1.54
N PHE A 296 -8.61 -0.56 -1.28
CA PHE A 296 -8.02 0.33 -2.29
C PHE A 296 -6.65 0.87 -1.89
N LEU A 297 -5.89 0.10 -1.12
CA LEU A 297 -4.57 0.52 -0.67
C LEU A 297 -3.60 0.53 -1.85
N MET A 298 -2.84 1.61 -1.95
CA MET A 298 -1.64 1.67 -2.79
C MET A 298 -0.44 1.21 -1.98
N TYR A 299 0.38 0.40 -2.61
CA TYR A 299 1.61 -0.12 -2.02
C TYR A 299 2.81 0.77 -2.37
N SER A 300 3.58 1.16 -1.36
CA SER A 300 4.88 1.81 -1.50
C SER A 300 5.99 0.90 -0.96
N PRO A 301 7.01 0.55 -1.77
CA PRO A 301 8.11 -0.30 -1.34
C PRO A 301 8.87 0.26 -0.14
N HIS A 302 9.43 -0.64 0.67
CA HIS A 302 10.26 -0.25 1.82
C HIS A 302 11.58 0.37 1.33
N ASP A 303 11.81 1.63 1.71
CA ASP A 303 13.09 2.29 1.43
C ASP A 303 14.13 1.88 2.47
N THR A 304 15.17 1.20 2.00
CA THR A 304 16.33 0.77 2.80
C THR A 304 17.55 1.67 2.60
N GLY A 305 17.42 2.74 1.82
CA GLY A 305 18.46 3.73 1.60
C GLY A 305 18.91 4.40 2.90
N LEU A 306 20.18 4.79 2.92
CA LEU A 306 20.82 5.42 4.08
C LEU A 306 20.36 6.86 4.33
N LEU A 307 19.96 7.58 3.28
CA LEU A 307 19.61 9.01 3.36
C LEU A 307 18.26 9.26 4.04
N GLU A 308 17.45 8.22 4.26
CA GLU A 308 16.19 8.29 5.02
C GLU A 308 15.14 9.31 4.50
N ASP A 309 15.25 9.74 3.24
CA ASP A 309 14.41 10.78 2.58
C ASP A 309 12.90 10.40 2.41
N ASN A 310 12.43 9.30 2.99
CA ASN A 310 11.06 8.80 2.87
C ASN A 310 10.51 8.41 4.24
N ASP A 311 9.22 8.65 4.47
CA ASP A 311 8.51 8.33 5.71
C ASP A 311 8.34 6.82 5.96
N ASN A 312 8.55 5.99 4.92
CA ASN A 312 8.35 4.54 4.91
C ASN A 312 6.92 4.09 5.29
N VAL A 313 5.92 4.93 5.08
CA VAL A 313 4.51 4.52 5.12
C VAL A 313 4.20 3.74 3.85
N GLN A 314 3.96 2.43 4.00
CA GLN A 314 3.87 1.51 2.86
C GLN A 314 2.48 1.37 2.27
N TRP A 315 1.45 1.77 3.01
CA TRP A 315 0.05 1.58 2.62
C TRP A 315 -0.72 2.87 2.79
N ILE A 316 -1.11 3.42 1.65
CA ILE A 316 -1.79 4.70 1.59
C ILE A 316 -2.97 4.58 0.64
N THR A 317 -4.13 5.07 1.06
CA THR A 317 -5.23 5.40 0.16
C THR A 317 -5.32 6.91 0.05
N ALA A 318 -5.04 7.45 -1.14
CA ALA A 318 -5.27 8.87 -1.43
C ALA A 318 -6.78 9.11 -1.61
N LEU A 319 -7.27 10.22 -1.07
CA LEU A 319 -8.69 10.57 -1.08
C LEU A 319 -8.89 11.87 -1.87
N ASN A 320 -10.03 11.98 -2.56
CA ASN A 320 -10.28 13.10 -3.45
C ASN A 320 -10.47 14.40 -2.67
N VAL A 321 -9.56 15.36 -2.88
CA VAL A 321 -9.55 16.68 -2.22
C VAL A 321 -10.84 17.46 -2.51
N GLU A 322 -11.30 17.49 -3.77
CA GLU A 322 -12.51 18.24 -4.16
C GLU A 322 -13.79 17.70 -3.51
N SER A 323 -13.82 16.39 -3.27
CA SER A 323 -14.88 15.70 -2.55
C SER A 323 -14.80 15.99 -1.05
N PHE A 324 -13.58 15.89 -0.49
CA PHE A 324 -13.32 16.16 0.92
C PHE A 324 -13.68 17.57 1.36
N VAL A 325 -13.36 18.62 0.56
CA VAL A 325 -13.68 20.02 0.91
C VAL A 325 -15.20 20.30 0.96
N LYS A 326 -16.02 19.41 0.39
CA LYS A 326 -17.50 19.49 0.46
C LYS A 326 -18.06 18.79 1.70
N SER A 327 -17.21 18.10 2.48
CA SER A 327 -17.62 17.32 3.64
C SER A 327 -17.73 18.15 4.92
N ARG A 328 -18.51 17.64 5.88
CA ARG A 328 -18.53 18.21 7.24
C ARG A 328 -17.18 18.12 7.96
N VAL A 329 -16.37 17.12 7.64
CA VAL A 329 -15.04 16.92 8.26
C VAL A 329 -14.11 18.07 7.91
N TRP A 330 -14.15 18.57 6.67
CA TRP A 330 -13.34 19.72 6.27
C TRP A 330 -13.65 20.98 7.11
N ASN A 331 -14.91 21.20 7.47
CA ASN A 331 -15.28 22.32 8.35
C ASN A 331 -14.62 22.19 9.73
N ILE A 332 -14.49 20.97 10.26
CA ILE A 332 -13.78 20.72 11.51
C ILE A 332 -12.29 20.98 11.35
N VAL A 333 -11.67 20.41 10.31
CA VAL A 333 -10.23 20.57 10.03
C VAL A 333 -9.86 22.05 9.90
N SER A 334 -10.61 22.81 9.09
CA SER A 334 -10.38 24.24 8.88
C SER A 334 -10.55 25.06 10.16
N ARG A 335 -11.59 24.82 10.98
CA ARG A 335 -11.74 25.52 12.28
C ARG A 335 -10.63 25.19 13.27
N VAL A 336 -10.19 23.93 13.33
CA VAL A 336 -9.08 23.52 14.20
C VAL A 336 -7.78 24.18 13.74
N ALA A 337 -7.52 24.25 12.42
CA ALA A 337 -6.39 24.98 11.87
C ALA A 337 -6.45 26.47 12.18
N ASP A 338 -7.63 27.10 12.05
CA ASP A 338 -7.84 28.50 12.40
C ASP A 338 -7.50 28.78 13.87
N HIS A 339 -8.02 27.94 14.76
CA HIS A 339 -7.84 28.05 16.21
C HIS A 339 -6.37 27.90 16.63
N VAL A 340 -5.64 26.95 16.03
CA VAL A 340 -4.25 26.67 16.41
C VAL A 340 -3.28 27.69 15.84
N SER A 341 -3.57 28.19 14.63
CA SER A 341 -2.69 29.08 13.89
C SER A 341 -2.96 30.57 14.08
N ASN A 342 -4.16 30.94 14.57
CA ASN A 342 -4.70 32.30 14.53
C ASN A 342 -4.71 32.90 13.12
N ARG A 343 -4.91 32.07 12.08
CA ARG A 343 -5.01 32.47 10.66
C ARG A 343 -6.13 31.72 9.97
N THR A 344 -6.70 32.32 8.93
CA THR A 344 -7.78 31.72 8.14
C THR A 344 -7.35 31.39 6.72
N ASN A 345 -8.26 30.80 5.92
CA ASN A 345 -8.10 30.47 4.49
C ASN A 345 -7.26 29.22 4.20
N TRP A 346 -7.08 28.35 5.18
CA TRP A 346 -6.47 27.04 4.97
C TRP A 346 -7.18 26.26 3.86
N TYR A 347 -6.41 25.49 3.10
CA TYR A 347 -6.92 24.61 2.05
C TYR A 347 -6.12 23.31 2.03
N PRO A 348 -6.77 22.14 1.89
CA PRO A 348 -6.06 20.87 1.87
C PRO A 348 -5.39 20.64 0.52
N TYR A 349 -4.19 20.04 0.53
CA TYR A 349 -3.46 19.65 -0.69
C TYR A 349 -3.14 18.15 -0.74
N ASP A 350 -3.17 17.47 0.41
CA ASP A 350 -3.03 16.03 0.55
C ASP A 350 -4.05 15.53 1.58
N VAL A 351 -4.85 14.53 1.19
CA VAL A 351 -5.87 13.88 2.02
C VAL A 351 -5.71 12.38 1.82
N SER A 352 -5.42 11.67 2.90
CA SER A 352 -5.08 10.25 2.79
C SER A 352 -5.47 9.43 4.02
N MET A 353 -5.57 8.12 3.83
CA MET A 353 -5.60 7.13 4.91
C MET A 353 -4.28 6.37 4.89
N ASN A 354 -3.56 6.39 6.02
CA ASN A 354 -2.34 5.61 6.21
C ASN A 354 -2.66 4.35 7.03
N VAL A 355 -2.09 3.20 6.65
CA VAL A 355 -2.23 1.93 7.37
C VAL A 355 -0.87 1.42 7.81
N ILE A 356 -0.70 1.24 9.12
CA ILE A 356 0.57 0.85 9.76
C ILE A 356 0.35 -0.40 10.61
N ARG A 357 1.12 -1.45 10.34
CA ARG A 357 1.13 -2.72 11.08
C ARG A 357 2.35 -2.82 11.99
N SER A 358 2.33 -3.83 12.86
CA SER A 358 3.35 -4.03 13.89
C SER A 358 4.77 -4.26 13.36
N ALA A 359 4.89 -4.77 12.14
CA ALA A 359 6.17 -5.00 11.46
C ALA A 359 6.70 -3.78 10.68
N ASP A 360 5.89 -2.73 10.55
CA ASP A 360 6.20 -1.58 9.69
C ASP A 360 7.26 -0.70 10.35
N TYR A 361 8.06 -0.03 9.53
CA TYR A 361 9.20 0.76 9.97
C TYR A 361 9.10 2.17 9.38
N THR A 362 8.19 2.97 9.95
CA THR A 362 8.06 4.38 9.62
C THR A 362 9.26 5.16 10.15
N ARG A 363 9.68 6.15 9.38
CA ARG A 363 10.83 7.01 9.69
C ARG A 363 10.39 8.34 10.27
N ILE A 364 11.34 9.01 10.93
CA ILE A 364 11.19 10.41 11.32
C ILE A 364 11.27 11.23 10.04
N HIS A 365 10.27 12.08 9.80
CA HIS A 365 10.22 12.95 8.64
C HIS A 365 9.55 14.28 8.98
N GLU A 366 9.68 15.23 8.08
CA GLU A 366 8.96 16.50 8.06
C GLU A 366 7.98 16.49 6.88
N ASP A 367 6.82 17.12 7.05
CA ASP A 367 5.76 17.14 6.02
C ASP A 367 5.88 18.30 5.02
N CYS A 368 6.84 19.21 5.25
CA CYS A 368 7.02 20.41 4.46
C CYS A 368 8.47 20.91 4.52
N GLU A 369 8.81 21.84 3.64
CA GLU A 369 10.09 22.54 3.66
C GLU A 369 10.20 23.55 4.82
N THR A 370 11.44 23.92 5.18
CA THR A 370 11.75 24.68 6.41
C THR A 370 11.09 26.06 6.55
N ASP A 371 10.75 26.70 5.44
CA ASP A 371 10.15 28.03 5.38
C ASP A 371 8.63 28.01 5.16
N GLU A 372 8.02 26.81 5.10
CA GLU A 372 6.60 26.65 4.85
C GLU A 372 5.75 26.85 6.11
N TYR A 373 4.65 27.59 5.97
CA TYR A 373 3.69 27.80 7.05
C TYR A 373 2.45 26.91 6.87
N GLU A 374 2.62 25.61 7.14
CA GLU A 374 1.61 24.57 6.91
C GLU A 374 1.31 23.71 8.15
N TYR A 375 0.17 23.01 8.13
CA TYR A 375 -0.28 22.14 9.22
C TYR A 375 -0.75 20.78 8.73
N THR A 376 -0.48 19.76 9.54
CA THR A 376 -0.93 18.39 9.32
C THR A 376 -1.93 18.08 10.41
N PHE A 377 -3.08 17.59 9.98
CA PHE A 377 -4.18 17.16 10.81
C PHE A 377 -4.27 15.64 10.74
N LEU A 378 -4.32 14.99 11.89
CA LEU A 378 -4.50 13.55 12.04
C LEU A 378 -5.79 13.28 12.80
N LEU A 379 -6.62 12.38 12.30
CA LEU A 379 -7.76 11.81 13.01
C LEU A 379 -7.57 10.29 13.14
N TYR A 380 -7.62 9.82 14.38
CA TYR A 380 -7.50 8.39 14.68
C TYR A 380 -8.87 7.73 14.73
N LEU A 381 -9.03 6.66 13.96
CA LEU A 381 -10.31 5.96 13.79
C LEU A 381 -10.27 4.52 14.29
N ASN A 382 -9.18 4.08 14.91
CA ASN A 382 -9.12 2.78 15.56
C ASN A 382 -9.95 2.75 16.86
N LYS A 383 -11.00 1.91 16.88
CA LYS A 383 -11.76 1.64 18.11
C LYS A 383 -10.90 0.90 19.15
N ASP A 384 -11.24 1.10 20.42
CA ASP A 384 -10.66 0.37 21.56
C ASP A 384 -9.12 0.41 21.64
N TRP A 385 -8.50 1.53 21.31
CA TRP A 385 -7.04 1.67 21.34
C TRP A 385 -6.49 1.93 22.75
N GLU A 386 -6.01 0.86 23.38
CA GLU A 386 -5.36 0.89 24.70
C GLU A 386 -3.88 1.29 24.62
N SER A 387 -3.28 1.75 25.73
CA SER A 387 -1.87 2.15 25.78
C SER A 387 -0.88 1.00 25.57
N ASN A 388 -1.24 -0.22 25.94
CA ASN A 388 -0.41 -1.42 25.72
C ASN A 388 -0.33 -1.84 24.24
N LYS A 389 -1.16 -1.26 23.36
CA LYS A 389 -1.11 -1.48 21.90
C LYS A 389 -0.03 -0.63 21.22
N TYR A 390 0.60 0.32 21.95
CA TYR A 390 1.57 1.29 21.43
C TYR A 390 1.02 2.06 20.21
N GLY A 391 1.84 2.38 19.22
CA GLY A 391 1.40 3.05 18.00
C GLY A 391 1.24 4.57 18.12
N GLU A 392 1.90 5.20 19.09
CA GLU A 392 1.89 6.64 19.26
C GLU A 392 2.45 7.36 18.02
N THR A 393 1.86 8.49 17.66
CA THR A 393 2.59 9.47 16.83
C THR A 393 3.53 10.21 17.75
N VAL A 394 4.83 10.07 17.50
CA VAL A 394 5.87 10.74 18.27
C VAL A 394 6.35 11.97 17.52
N PHE A 395 6.52 13.06 18.25
CA PHE A 395 7.09 14.31 17.78
C PHE A 395 8.44 14.48 18.45
N VAL A 396 9.43 14.83 17.66
CA VAL A 396 10.81 14.92 18.12
C VAL A 396 11.45 16.22 17.64
N GLU A 397 12.55 16.59 18.27
CA GLU A 397 13.39 17.68 17.81
C GLU A 397 14.84 17.22 17.70
N TYR A 398 15.53 17.74 16.69
CA TYR A 398 16.95 17.46 16.49
C TYR A 398 17.77 18.02 17.64
N VAL A 399 18.72 17.22 18.12
CA VAL A 399 19.70 17.63 19.14
C VAL A 399 21.09 17.45 18.54
N GLU A 400 21.96 18.44 18.74
CA GLU A 400 23.35 18.36 18.29
C GLU A 400 24.06 17.19 18.99
N ASP A 401 24.72 16.34 18.19
CA ASP A 401 25.51 15.20 18.67
C ASP A 401 26.76 15.67 19.43
N ASP A 402 26.73 15.56 20.75
CA ASP A 402 27.83 15.90 21.65
C ASP A 402 28.89 14.78 21.78
N VAL A 403 28.58 13.56 21.32
CA VAL A 403 29.44 12.38 21.52
C VAL A 403 30.39 12.12 20.33
N TRP A 404 29.93 12.32 19.09
CA TRP A 404 30.74 12.05 17.89
C TRP A 404 30.87 13.25 16.94
N GLY A 405 30.31 14.40 17.31
CA GLY A 405 30.43 15.65 16.56
C GLY A 405 29.85 15.57 15.14
N GLY A 406 28.79 14.78 14.95
CA GLY A 406 28.08 14.67 13.67
C GLY A 406 28.85 13.91 12.57
N LYS A 407 29.87 13.12 12.93
CA LYS A 407 30.77 12.45 11.97
C LYS A 407 30.29 11.10 11.44
N LEU A 408 29.13 10.61 11.88
CA LEU A 408 28.62 9.30 11.49
C LEU A 408 27.86 9.30 10.14
N GLY A 409 27.69 10.47 9.52
CA GLY A 409 27.02 10.62 8.22
C GLY A 409 25.48 10.70 8.33
N PRO A 410 24.76 10.81 7.20
CA PRO A 410 23.29 10.81 7.18
C PRO A 410 22.70 9.58 7.88
N GLY A 411 21.60 9.75 8.62
CA GLY A 411 20.99 8.69 9.43
C GLY A 411 21.58 8.53 10.84
N SER A 412 22.45 9.45 11.26
CA SER A 412 23.02 9.52 12.62
C SER A 412 22.49 10.69 13.45
N GLU A 413 21.45 11.35 12.95
CA GLU A 413 20.78 12.45 13.62
C GLU A 413 20.25 11.99 14.99
N GLN A 414 20.51 12.80 16.02
CA GLN A 414 19.97 12.56 17.35
C GLN A 414 18.70 13.38 17.54
N TYR A 415 17.71 12.74 18.17
CA TYR A 415 16.39 13.31 18.37
C TYR A 415 15.95 13.10 19.81
N GLU A 416 15.41 14.15 20.42
CA GLU A 416 14.74 14.09 21.71
C GLU A 416 13.22 14.17 21.55
N MET A 417 12.48 13.48 22.40
CA MET A 417 11.02 13.45 22.33
C MET A 417 10.40 14.73 22.88
N VAL A 418 9.65 15.44 22.03
CA VAL A 418 8.84 16.61 22.39
C VAL A 418 7.47 16.18 22.91
N ALA A 419 6.82 15.25 22.21
CA ALA A 419 5.51 14.74 22.57
C ALA A 419 5.27 13.33 22.00
N ALA A 420 4.39 12.57 22.65
CA ALA A 420 3.90 11.30 22.13
C ALA A 420 2.38 11.24 22.28
N VAL A 421 1.66 11.08 21.17
CA VAL A 421 0.20 11.09 21.16
C VAL A 421 -0.34 9.70 20.80
N ARG A 422 -1.02 9.09 21.77
CA ARG A 422 -1.71 7.81 21.59
C ARG A 422 -2.89 7.95 20.59
N PRO A 423 -3.06 7.02 19.63
CA PRO A 423 -4.09 7.09 18.61
C PRO A 423 -5.46 6.62 19.11
N ARG A 424 -6.05 7.36 20.06
CA ARG A 424 -7.38 7.09 20.61
C ARG A 424 -8.47 7.36 19.58
N TYR A 425 -9.50 6.51 19.50
CA TYR A 425 -10.68 6.73 18.65
C TYR A 425 -11.24 8.16 18.77
N GLY A 426 -11.40 8.85 17.65
CA GLY A 426 -11.92 10.22 17.55
C GLY A 426 -10.96 11.34 17.94
N ARG A 427 -9.75 11.01 18.42
CA ARG A 427 -8.75 12.02 18.77
C ARG A 427 -8.18 12.68 17.52
N ILE A 428 -8.08 14.00 17.61
CA ILE A 428 -7.46 14.85 16.61
C ILE A 428 -6.09 15.31 17.11
N VAL A 429 -5.10 15.31 16.22
CA VAL A 429 -3.82 15.98 16.42
C VAL A 429 -3.59 16.93 15.27
N ILE A 430 -3.23 18.17 15.57
CA ILE A 430 -2.81 19.16 14.58
C ILE A 430 -1.47 19.75 14.98
N PHE A 431 -0.54 19.80 14.04
CA PHE A 431 0.82 20.26 14.31
C PHE A 431 1.40 20.95 13.09
N ARG A 432 2.45 21.75 13.32
CA ARG A 432 3.22 22.41 12.26
C ARG A 432 3.96 21.35 11.44
N ASN A 433 3.80 21.31 10.12
CA ASN A 433 4.37 20.28 9.23
C ASN A 433 5.88 20.07 9.38
N ILE A 434 6.59 21.15 9.70
CA ILE A 434 8.04 21.16 9.87
C ILE A 434 8.50 20.56 11.21
N ILE A 435 7.60 20.03 12.04
CA ILE A 435 8.00 19.32 13.27
C ILE A 435 8.33 17.87 12.87
N PRO A 436 9.58 17.41 13.08
CA PRO A 436 9.95 16.03 12.83
C PRO A 436 9.07 15.07 13.63
N HIS A 437 8.51 14.07 12.96
CA HIS A 437 7.60 13.13 13.61
C HIS A 437 7.61 11.75 12.94
N SER A 438 7.08 10.76 13.65
CA SER A 438 6.96 9.39 13.16
C SER A 438 5.70 8.73 13.75
N ALA A 439 4.92 8.09 12.90
CA ALA A 439 3.80 7.27 13.33
C ALA A 439 4.29 5.87 13.71
N ARG A 440 4.53 5.60 15.00
CA ARG A 440 5.12 4.33 15.44
C ARG A 440 4.21 3.15 15.09
N PRO A 441 4.79 1.96 14.81
CA PRO A 441 4.00 0.75 14.64
C PRO A 441 3.36 0.34 15.99
N PRO A 442 2.21 -0.35 15.95
CA PRO A 442 1.67 -1.01 17.13
C PRO A 442 2.60 -2.12 17.66
N VAL A 443 2.35 -2.59 18.87
CA VAL A 443 3.12 -3.68 19.50
C VAL A 443 3.15 -4.95 18.62
N GLY A 444 4.26 -5.69 18.65
CA GLY A 444 4.47 -6.93 17.85
C GLY A 444 3.42 -8.03 18.06
N THR A 445 2.65 -7.98 19.14
CA THR A 445 1.57 -8.92 19.43
C THR A 445 0.19 -8.47 18.94
N PHE A 446 0.07 -7.27 18.38
CA PHE A 446 -1.17 -6.76 17.80
C PHE A 446 -1.29 -7.21 16.34
N ASP A 447 -2.35 -7.97 16.05
CA ASP A 447 -2.55 -8.58 14.72
C ASP A 447 -3.30 -7.65 13.73
N GLY A 448 -3.90 -6.57 14.22
CA GLY A 448 -4.56 -5.56 13.38
C GLY A 448 -3.62 -4.49 12.82
N ALA A 449 -4.20 -3.42 12.29
CA ALA A 449 -3.48 -2.25 11.82
C ALA A 449 -3.91 -0.98 12.56
N ARG A 450 -2.95 -0.10 12.81
CA ARG A 450 -3.18 1.31 13.15
C ARG A 450 -3.47 2.06 11.86
N TYR A 451 -4.61 2.75 11.78
CA TYR A 451 -4.91 3.59 10.62
C TYR A 451 -5.19 5.02 11.03
N THR A 452 -4.86 5.95 10.16
CA THR A 452 -4.96 7.38 10.44
C THR A 452 -5.45 8.10 9.20
N PHE A 453 -6.50 8.88 9.37
CA PHE A 453 -6.92 9.85 8.37
C PHE A 453 -6.03 11.09 8.53
N ALA A 454 -5.27 11.41 7.50
CA ALA A 454 -4.31 12.51 7.48
C ALA A 454 -4.73 13.56 6.45
N VAL A 455 -4.59 14.83 6.83
CA VAL A 455 -4.85 15.97 5.96
C VAL A 455 -3.71 16.96 6.12
N LYS A 456 -3.00 17.26 5.02
CA LYS A 456 -2.03 18.36 4.99
C LYS A 456 -2.70 19.60 4.40
N VAL A 457 -2.57 20.72 5.10
CA VAL A 457 -3.19 21.99 4.71
C VAL A 457 -2.15 23.09 4.48
N SER A 458 -2.36 23.85 3.42
CA SER A 458 -1.62 25.07 3.13
C SER A 458 -2.46 26.31 3.40
N HIS A 459 -1.81 27.44 3.69
CA HIS A 459 -2.50 28.66 4.13
C HIS A 459 -3.39 29.30 3.04
N THR A 460 -3.21 28.94 1.77
CA THR A 460 -4.07 29.42 0.68
C THR A 460 -4.35 28.30 -0.31
N ARG A 461 -5.51 28.38 -0.99
CA ARG A 461 -5.87 27.48 -2.10
C ARG A 461 -4.83 27.50 -3.23
N THR A 462 -4.35 28.68 -3.62
CA THR A 462 -3.38 28.81 -4.72
C THR A 462 -2.11 28.01 -4.44
N ARG A 463 -1.57 28.13 -3.21
CA ARG A 463 -0.38 27.38 -2.81
C ARG A 463 -0.66 25.88 -2.72
N ALA A 464 -1.79 25.49 -2.14
CA ALA A 464 -2.21 24.10 -2.08
C ALA A 464 -2.23 23.45 -3.47
N ILE A 465 -2.85 24.10 -4.47
CA ILE A 465 -2.92 23.58 -5.85
C ILE A 465 -1.55 23.56 -6.51
N ALA A 466 -0.71 24.59 -6.31
CA ALA A 466 0.65 24.61 -6.83
C ALA A 466 1.48 23.41 -6.31
N LYS A 467 1.32 23.05 -5.04
CA LYS A 467 1.97 21.87 -4.44
C LYS A 467 1.43 20.57 -5.02
N THR A 468 0.12 20.39 -5.05
CA THR A 468 -0.50 19.20 -5.66
C THR A 468 -0.09 19.04 -7.13
N LEU A 469 0.02 20.14 -7.88
CA LEU A 469 0.51 20.14 -9.25
C LEU A 469 1.97 19.68 -9.33
N LEU A 470 2.86 20.25 -8.50
CA LEU A 470 4.27 19.85 -8.46
C LEU A 470 4.40 18.34 -8.18
N GLU A 471 3.74 17.85 -7.12
CA GLU A 471 3.74 16.43 -6.75
C GLU A 471 3.18 15.53 -7.86
N SER A 472 2.17 15.99 -8.60
CA SER A 472 1.60 15.25 -9.73
C SER A 472 2.57 15.11 -10.91
N MET A 473 3.52 16.04 -11.04
CA MET A 473 4.54 16.07 -12.09
C MET A 473 5.84 15.39 -11.66
N GLU A 474 6.13 15.27 -10.35
CA GLU A 474 7.44 14.85 -9.81
C GLU A 474 7.89 13.41 -10.14
N ASN A 475 7.06 12.59 -10.78
CA ASN A 475 7.42 11.22 -11.17
C ASN A 475 6.98 10.86 -12.60
N VAL A 476 6.61 11.86 -13.40
CA VAL A 476 6.23 11.70 -14.80
C VAL A 476 7.17 12.57 -15.63
N PRO A 477 7.87 12.02 -16.64
CA PRO A 477 8.70 12.82 -17.53
C PRO A 477 7.91 14.00 -18.10
N ALA A 478 8.50 15.19 -18.13
CA ALA A 478 7.87 16.32 -18.79
C ALA A 478 7.63 16.00 -20.27
N GLN A 479 6.49 16.42 -20.80
CA GLN A 479 6.15 16.18 -22.21
C GLN A 479 6.96 17.07 -23.15
N ASP A 480 7.29 18.28 -22.70
CA ASP A 480 7.92 19.34 -23.47
C ASP A 480 8.70 20.32 -22.56
N GLU A 481 9.41 21.26 -23.20
CA GLU A 481 10.16 22.31 -22.51
C GLU A 481 9.27 23.21 -21.63
N GLU A 482 7.98 23.36 -21.97
CA GLU A 482 7.05 24.19 -21.20
C GLU A 482 6.71 23.53 -19.86
N GLY A 483 6.50 22.20 -19.86
CA GLY A 483 6.34 21.40 -18.66
C GLY A 483 7.57 21.44 -17.74
N GLU A 484 8.78 21.36 -18.30
CA GLU A 484 10.03 21.50 -17.52
C GLU A 484 10.15 22.89 -16.88
N GLN A 485 9.84 23.94 -17.64
CA GLN A 485 9.83 25.31 -17.12
C GLN A 485 8.81 25.48 -16.01
N LEU A 486 7.61 24.91 -16.15
CA LEU A 486 6.56 24.97 -15.13
C LEU A 486 7.01 24.30 -13.83
N VAL A 487 7.64 23.12 -13.89
CA VAL A 487 8.21 22.44 -12.71
C VAL A 487 9.22 23.34 -12.01
N GLU A 488 10.12 23.97 -12.75
CA GLU A 488 11.11 24.88 -12.16
C GLU A 488 10.48 26.14 -11.56
N GLN A 489 9.43 26.69 -12.16
CA GLN A 489 8.67 27.81 -11.59
C GLN A 489 7.93 27.40 -10.30
N LEU A 490 7.37 26.19 -10.25
CA LEU A 490 6.71 25.65 -9.06
C LEU A 490 7.73 25.43 -7.92
N LYS A 491 8.89 24.84 -8.20
CA LYS A 491 9.99 24.70 -7.22
C LYS A 491 10.49 26.04 -6.70
N ARG A 492 10.54 27.06 -7.57
CA ARG A 492 10.86 28.45 -7.20
C ARG A 492 9.72 29.18 -6.50
N ARG A 493 8.56 28.52 -6.36
CA ARG A 493 7.38 29.04 -5.67
C ARG A 493 6.80 30.30 -6.28
N GLU A 494 6.92 30.44 -7.60
CA GLU A 494 6.36 31.59 -8.33
C GLU A 494 4.83 31.64 -8.26
N PHE A 495 4.19 30.51 -7.95
CA PHE A 495 2.74 30.35 -7.85
C PHE A 495 2.21 30.28 -6.42
N ASP A 496 3.03 30.56 -5.39
CA ASP A 496 2.57 30.64 -3.99
C ASP A 496 1.52 31.74 -3.77
N ARG A 497 1.43 32.68 -4.71
CA ARG A 497 0.46 33.79 -4.72
C ARG A 497 -0.18 33.91 -6.11
N PRO A 498 -1.42 34.44 -6.19
CA PRO A 498 -2.04 34.73 -7.48
C PRO A 498 -1.15 35.65 -8.34
N ARG A 499 -0.89 35.21 -9.56
CA ARG A 499 -0.13 35.95 -10.58
C ARG A 499 -1.11 36.73 -11.47
N ARG A 500 -0.73 37.94 -11.89
CA ARG A 500 -1.56 38.79 -12.76
C ARG A 500 -1.40 38.48 -14.24
N ASP A 501 -0.29 37.86 -14.58
CA ASP A 501 0.13 37.53 -15.94
C ASP A 501 -0.39 36.16 -16.41
N VAL A 502 -1.07 35.41 -15.54
CA VAL A 502 -1.73 34.14 -15.87
C VAL A 502 -3.21 34.18 -15.48
N PRO A 503 -4.08 33.43 -16.18
CA PRO A 503 -5.49 33.27 -15.80
C PRO A 503 -5.68 32.72 -14.38
N ALA A 504 -6.80 33.04 -13.74
CA ALA A 504 -7.08 32.63 -12.35
C ALA A 504 -7.23 31.09 -12.19
N ASP A 505 -7.64 30.42 -13.26
CA ASP A 505 -7.83 28.97 -13.38
C ASP A 505 -6.60 28.25 -13.96
N PHE A 506 -5.49 28.95 -14.20
CA PHE A 506 -4.28 28.39 -14.80
C PHE A 506 -3.78 27.14 -14.06
N LEU A 507 -3.63 27.23 -12.73
CA LEU A 507 -3.15 26.11 -11.92
C LEU A 507 -4.13 24.93 -11.92
N ASP A 508 -5.43 25.21 -11.89
CA ASP A 508 -6.48 24.19 -11.95
C ASP A 508 -6.44 23.45 -13.29
N SER A 509 -6.32 24.17 -14.42
CA SER A 509 -6.16 23.58 -15.76
C SER A 509 -4.90 22.71 -15.84
N LYS A 510 -3.76 23.24 -15.38
CA LYS A 510 -2.49 22.50 -15.41
C LYS A 510 -2.50 21.27 -14.51
N LEU A 511 -3.18 21.32 -13.36
CA LEU A 511 -3.36 20.15 -12.51
C LEU A 511 -4.18 19.07 -13.20
N GLN A 512 -5.29 19.42 -13.86
CA GLN A 512 -6.09 18.45 -14.61
C GLN A 512 -5.31 17.83 -15.77
N GLU A 513 -4.56 18.65 -16.53
CA GLU A 513 -3.65 18.19 -17.59
C GLU A 513 -2.58 17.23 -17.03
N ALA A 514 -1.95 17.57 -15.91
CA ALA A 514 -0.91 16.75 -15.30
C ALA A 514 -1.47 15.41 -14.75
N MET A 515 -2.66 15.43 -14.13
CA MET A 515 -3.33 14.22 -13.66
C MET A 515 -3.70 13.28 -14.80
N GLU A 516 -4.25 13.82 -15.90
CA GLU A 516 -4.58 13.02 -17.09
C GLU A 516 -3.32 12.49 -17.77
N HIS A 517 -2.27 13.30 -17.87
CA HIS A 517 -0.99 12.84 -18.38
C HIS A 517 -0.40 11.69 -17.53
N ARG A 518 -0.41 11.83 -16.20
CA ARG A 518 0.05 10.78 -15.28
C ARG A 518 -0.75 9.50 -15.45
N LYS A 519 -2.08 9.60 -15.60
CA LYS A 519 -2.95 8.45 -15.85
C LYS A 519 -2.57 7.73 -17.15
N ASN A 520 -2.40 8.47 -18.24
CA ASN A 520 -2.00 7.92 -19.54
C ASN A 520 -0.60 7.31 -19.50
N PHE A 521 0.34 7.93 -18.79
CA PHE A 521 1.68 7.39 -18.58
C PHE A 521 1.64 6.04 -17.83
N ILE A 522 0.90 5.97 -16.72
CA ILE A 522 0.73 4.73 -15.95
C ILE A 522 0.06 3.64 -16.80
N GLN A 523 -0.97 3.99 -17.56
CA GLN A 523 -1.66 3.06 -18.46
C GLN A 523 -0.70 2.51 -19.54
N GLY A 524 0.15 3.36 -20.14
CA GLY A 524 1.14 2.91 -21.11
C GLY A 524 2.22 1.99 -20.53
N ILE A 525 2.58 2.14 -19.25
CA ILE A 525 3.49 1.18 -18.57
C ILE A 525 2.76 -0.14 -18.31
N ARG A 526 1.49 -0.08 -17.90
CA ARG A 526 0.66 -1.27 -17.69
C ARG A 526 0.53 -2.09 -18.96
N GLU A 527 0.18 -1.46 -20.09
CA GLU A 527 0.05 -2.13 -21.39
C GLU A 527 1.35 -2.84 -21.80
N LYS A 528 2.50 -2.18 -21.61
CA LYS A 528 3.80 -2.81 -21.87
C LYS A 528 4.07 -4.02 -20.97
N ALA A 529 3.69 -3.94 -19.69
CA ALA A 529 3.82 -5.08 -18.79
C ALA A 529 2.91 -6.24 -19.22
N GLU A 530 1.67 -5.95 -19.63
CA GLU A 530 0.73 -6.94 -20.17
C GLU A 530 1.27 -7.56 -21.47
N ASP A 531 1.82 -6.77 -22.39
CA ASP A 531 2.44 -7.26 -23.62
C ASP A 531 3.60 -8.23 -23.34
N ILE A 532 4.48 -7.90 -22.38
CA ILE A 532 5.59 -8.78 -21.98
C ILE A 532 5.05 -10.10 -21.44
N LEU A 533 3.97 -10.07 -20.65
CA LEU A 533 3.37 -11.27 -20.05
C LEU A 533 2.59 -12.13 -21.06
N MET A 534 2.02 -11.51 -22.09
CA MET A 534 1.21 -12.17 -23.15
C MET A 534 2.04 -12.60 -24.37
N THR A 535 3.29 -12.15 -24.48
CA THR A 535 4.16 -12.54 -25.58
C THR A 535 4.46 -14.04 -25.48
N LYS A 536 3.80 -14.82 -26.35
CA LYS A 536 4.05 -16.25 -26.53
C LYS A 536 5.43 -16.46 -27.14
N ALA A 537 6.10 -17.55 -26.75
CA ALA A 537 7.41 -17.95 -27.27
C ALA A 537 7.35 -18.36 -28.75
#